data_AF-A0A7S3ENX2-F1
#
_entry.id   AF-A0A7S3ENX2-F1
#
_cell.length_a   1.000
_cell.length_b   1.000
_cell.length_c   1.000
_cell.angle_alpha   90.00
_cell.angle_beta   90.00
_cell.angle_gamma   90.00
#
_symmetry.space_group_name_H-M   'P 1'
#
loop_
_entity.id
_entity.type
_entity.pdbx_description
1 polymer ?
#
loop_
_entity_poly.entity_id
_entity_poly.type
_entity_poly.pdbx_seq_one_letter_code
_entity_poly.pdbx_strand_id
1 'polypeptide(L)'
;MEGTFVLATKTSSMIAMLFSFVGPAYSRLFVKIMYGPEWESAGVPFLLSMSLFYLQFISVNGIAEGYFNAVATSKAVRGYSMFTFIVMILYMGFGTVFAVYYGPAAIILANALNMIFRAVYCARFIARLNSKKTGQTRTAFVLLKEATPTLGFFFTMAALSSLTLGSERLMKDELHPMHVGLHLLAGFCSCIVALAAIFRFERNYVEQARKVFRREKPAKED
;
A
#
# COMPACT_ATOMS: atom_id res chain seq x y z
N MET A 1 10.66 -14.64 12.58
CA MET A 1 9.33 -14.17 13.00
C MET A 1 9.21 -12.66 12.79
N GLU A 2 9.83 -11.82 13.62
CA GLU A 2 9.75 -10.35 13.44
C GLU A 2 10.31 -9.86 12.09
N GLY A 3 11.49 -10.36 11.70
CA GLY A 3 12.08 -10.03 10.40
C GLY A 3 11.17 -10.41 9.23
N THR A 4 10.36 -11.47 9.35
CA THR A 4 9.40 -11.89 8.31
C THR A 4 8.24 -10.89 8.19
N PHE A 5 7.71 -10.41 9.32
CA PHE A 5 6.66 -9.39 9.34
C PHE A 5 7.14 -8.08 8.69
N VAL A 6 8.31 -7.58 9.12
CA VAL A 6 8.90 -6.35 8.58
C VAL A 6 9.19 -6.50 7.09
N LEU A 7 9.78 -7.63 6.68
CA LEU A 7 10.08 -7.90 5.27
C LEU A 7 8.82 -7.91 4.41
N ALA A 8 7.79 -8.67 4.79
CA ALA A 8 6.55 -8.78 4.04
C ALA A 8 5.80 -7.44 3.95
N THR A 9 5.73 -6.70 5.07
CA THR A 9 5.09 -5.37 5.11
C THR A 9 5.84 -4.37 4.23
N LYS A 10 7.17 -4.45 4.20
CA LYS A 10 8.00 -3.61 3.34
C LYS A 10 7.79 -3.94 1.86
N THR A 11 7.74 -5.22 1.50
CA THR A 11 7.44 -5.66 0.13
C THR A 11 6.08 -5.10 -0.34
N SER A 12 5.03 -5.32 0.44
CA SER A 12 3.68 -4.86 0.08
C SER A 12 3.60 -3.34 0.01
N SER A 13 4.27 -2.64 0.91
CA SER A 13 4.34 -1.17 0.93
C SER A 13 5.06 -0.61 -0.30
N MET A 14 6.15 -1.22 -0.77
CA MET A 14 6.84 -0.77 -1.98
C MET A 14 5.98 -0.92 -3.24
N ILE A 15 5.22 -2.01 -3.33
CA ILE A 15 4.28 -2.25 -4.42
C ILE A 15 3.14 -1.22 -4.35
N ALA A 16 2.54 -1.01 -3.17
CA ALA A 16 1.50 0.00 -2.99
C ALA A 16 1.99 1.42 -3.29
N MET A 17 3.26 1.72 -2.99
CA MET A 17 3.85 3.02 -3.29
C MET A 17 3.96 3.24 -4.80
N LEU A 18 4.29 2.20 -5.58
CA LEU A 18 4.25 2.29 -7.04
C LEU A 18 2.85 2.65 -7.54
N PHE A 19 1.81 1.93 -7.10
CA PHE A 19 0.44 2.21 -7.51
C PHE A 19 -0.07 3.59 -7.07
N SER A 20 0.28 4.03 -5.86
CA SER A 20 -0.17 5.33 -5.34
C SER A 20 0.53 6.51 -6.00
N PHE A 21 1.79 6.39 -6.41
CA PHE A 21 2.52 7.48 -7.05
C PHE A 21 2.33 7.53 -8.56
N VAL A 22 2.33 6.38 -9.23
CA VAL A 22 2.24 6.29 -10.69
C VAL A 22 0.78 6.17 -11.14
N GLY A 23 -0.02 5.37 -10.42
CA GLY A 23 -1.39 5.03 -10.81
C GLY A 23 -2.35 6.20 -10.99
N PRO A 24 -2.34 7.28 -10.18
CA PRO A 24 -3.25 8.41 -10.36
C PRO A 24 -3.20 9.02 -11.77
N ALA A 25 -2.03 9.05 -12.40
CA ALA A 25 -1.86 9.56 -13.76
C ALA A 25 -2.59 8.73 -14.83
N TYR A 26 -2.91 7.46 -14.53
CA TYR A 26 -3.64 6.56 -15.43
C TYR A 26 -5.13 6.52 -15.11
N SER A 27 -5.58 7.17 -14.05
CA SER A 27 -6.97 7.07 -13.58
C SER A 27 -7.98 7.56 -14.62
N ARG A 28 -7.70 8.69 -15.29
CA ARG A 28 -8.53 9.24 -16.36
C ARG A 28 -8.59 8.32 -17.56
N LEU A 29 -7.43 7.89 -18.05
CA LEU A 29 -7.32 6.97 -19.18
C LEU A 29 -8.08 5.67 -18.91
N PHE A 30 -7.89 5.10 -17.72
CA PHE A 30 -8.56 3.88 -17.30
C PHE A 30 -10.08 4.04 -17.29
N VAL A 31 -10.59 5.11 -16.67
CA VAL A 31 -12.03 5.37 -16.60
C VAL A 31 -12.63 5.54 -17.99
N LYS A 32 -11.97 6.32 -18.86
CA LYS A 32 -12.45 6.58 -20.22
C LYS A 32 -12.54 5.33 -21.08
N ILE A 33 -11.56 4.42 -20.96
CA ILE A 33 -11.56 3.15 -21.70
C ILE A 33 -12.60 2.19 -21.14
N MET A 34 -12.73 2.08 -19.82
CA MET A 34 -13.54 1.04 -19.18
C MET A 34 -15.02 1.43 -19.05
N TYR A 35 -15.30 2.70 -18.77
CA TYR A 35 -16.64 3.20 -18.43
C TYR A 35 -17.18 4.22 -19.43
N GLY A 36 -16.33 4.79 -20.28
CA GLY A 36 -16.72 5.83 -21.23
C GLY A 36 -16.42 7.26 -20.73
N PRO A 37 -16.41 8.24 -21.64
CA PRO A 37 -16.06 9.64 -21.34
C PRO A 37 -17.04 10.34 -20.39
N GLU A 38 -18.29 9.90 -20.30
CA GLU A 38 -19.31 10.51 -19.43
C GLU A 38 -18.94 10.40 -17.93
N TRP A 39 -18.29 9.31 -17.53
CA TRP A 39 -17.84 9.08 -16.15
C TRP A 39 -16.58 9.88 -15.78
N GLU A 40 -15.87 10.42 -16.77
CA GLU A 40 -14.74 11.32 -16.54
C GLU A 40 -15.20 12.60 -15.83
N SER A 41 -16.31 13.17 -16.29
CA SER A 41 -16.90 14.40 -15.72
C SER A 41 -17.56 14.19 -14.35
N ALA A 42 -17.90 12.95 -13.99
CA ALA A 42 -18.58 12.59 -12.74
C ALA A 42 -17.63 12.47 -11.53
N GLY A 43 -16.35 12.82 -11.66
CA GLY A 43 -15.37 12.76 -10.57
C GLY A 43 -14.84 11.35 -10.27
N VAL A 44 -15.18 10.34 -11.08
CA VAL A 44 -14.70 8.96 -10.92
C VAL A 44 -13.17 8.84 -11.00
N PRO A 45 -12.45 9.51 -11.93
CA PRO A 45 -10.99 9.44 -11.97
C PRO A 45 -10.33 9.92 -10.67
N PHE A 46 -10.92 10.93 -10.02
CA PHE A 46 -10.46 11.42 -8.73
C PHE A 46 -10.66 10.38 -7.62
N LEU A 47 -11.84 9.76 -7.55
CA LEU A 47 -12.11 8.70 -6.57
C LEU A 47 -11.22 7.46 -6.78
N LEU A 48 -10.93 7.11 -8.04
CA LEU A 48 -9.98 6.05 -8.38
C LEU A 48 -8.55 6.41 -7.95
N SER A 49 -8.12 7.64 -8.21
CA SER A 49 -6.82 8.15 -7.73
C SER A 49 -6.70 8.08 -6.21
N MET A 50 -7.72 8.52 -5.48
CA MET A 50 -7.78 8.40 -4.02
C MET A 50 -7.73 6.94 -3.55
N SER A 51 -8.38 6.04 -4.29
CA SER A 51 -8.36 4.60 -4.00
C SER A 51 -6.98 3.99 -4.21
N LEU A 52 -6.22 4.48 -5.19
CA LEU A 52 -4.82 4.06 -5.42
C LEU A 52 -3.89 4.54 -4.30
N PHE A 53 -4.09 5.76 -3.78
CA PHE A 53 -3.40 6.19 -2.55
C PHE A 53 -3.80 5.36 -1.33
N TYR A 54 -5.07 4.99 -1.23
CA TYR A 54 -5.59 4.14 -0.16
C TYR A 54 -4.91 2.75 -0.11
N LEU A 55 -4.37 2.25 -1.23
CA LEU A 55 -3.60 0.99 -1.27
C LEU A 55 -2.40 0.98 -0.30
N GLN A 56 -1.85 2.16 0.04
CA GLN A 56 -0.78 2.22 1.03
C GLN A 56 -1.26 1.71 2.40
N PHE A 57 -2.47 2.05 2.81
CA PHE A 57 -3.04 1.61 4.08
C PHE A 57 -3.48 0.15 4.02
N ILE A 58 -4.08 -0.28 2.91
CA ILE A 58 -4.54 -1.68 2.77
C ILE A 58 -3.36 -2.65 2.76
N SER A 59 -2.22 -2.28 2.14
CA SER A 59 -1.05 -3.14 2.03
C SER A 59 -0.39 -3.42 3.38
N VAL A 60 -0.31 -2.42 4.26
CA VAL A 60 0.22 -2.56 5.61
C VAL A 60 -0.78 -3.30 6.50
N ASN A 61 -2.06 -2.91 6.42
CA ASN A 61 -3.13 -3.53 7.19
C ASN A 61 -3.26 -5.04 6.91
N GLY A 62 -3.30 -5.43 5.63
CA GLY A 62 -3.46 -6.82 5.22
C GLY A 62 -2.34 -7.72 5.74
N ILE A 63 -1.08 -7.28 5.67
CA ILE A 63 0.04 -8.04 6.23
C ILE A 63 -0.02 -8.09 7.77
N ALA A 64 -0.35 -6.97 8.42
CA ALA A 64 -0.47 -6.91 9.88
C ALA A 64 -1.52 -7.88 10.42
N GLU A 65 -2.68 -7.97 9.76
CA GLU A 65 -3.75 -8.87 10.16
C GLU A 65 -3.46 -10.33 9.81
N GLY A 66 -2.92 -10.59 8.62
CA GLY A 66 -2.51 -11.94 8.23
C GLY A 66 -1.49 -12.50 9.23
N TYR A 67 -0.49 -11.70 9.57
CA TYR A 67 0.52 -12.09 10.57
C TYR A 67 -0.09 -12.22 11.97
N PHE A 68 -0.94 -11.27 12.39
CA PHE A 68 -1.63 -11.33 13.68
C PHE A 68 -2.43 -12.62 13.82
N ASN A 69 -3.26 -12.96 12.84
CA ASN A 69 -4.09 -14.17 12.87
C ASN A 69 -3.24 -15.46 12.87
N ALA A 70 -2.06 -15.45 12.24
CA ALA A 70 -1.16 -16.60 12.24
C ALA A 70 -0.51 -16.87 13.60
N VAL A 71 -0.35 -15.85 14.47
CA VAL A 71 0.38 -15.99 15.75
C VAL A 71 -0.47 -15.73 17.00
N ALA A 72 -1.68 -15.19 16.84
CA ALA A 72 -2.57 -14.84 17.93
C ALA A 72 -3.31 -16.07 18.48
N THR A 73 -3.61 -16.02 19.78
CA THR A 73 -4.50 -17.01 20.41
C THR A 73 -5.96 -16.66 20.12
N SER A 74 -6.87 -17.62 20.22
CA SER A 74 -8.31 -17.39 20.01
C SER A 74 -8.89 -16.28 20.88
N LYS A 75 -8.36 -16.09 22.10
CA LYS A 75 -8.74 -14.98 22.99
C LYS A 75 -8.31 -13.62 22.42
N ALA A 76 -7.09 -13.53 21.90
CA ALA A 76 -6.59 -12.31 21.26
C ALA A 76 -7.37 -11.99 19.98
N VAL A 77 -7.65 -13.01 19.15
CA VAL A 77 -8.48 -12.87 17.95
C VAL A 77 -9.87 -12.35 18.30
N ARG A 78 -10.54 -12.90 19.31
CA ARG A 78 -11.86 -12.41 19.74
C ARG A 78 -11.83 -10.94 20.18
N GLY A 79 -10.82 -10.54 20.95
CA GLY A 79 -10.65 -9.14 21.33
C GLY A 79 -10.43 -8.22 20.13
N TYR A 80 -9.65 -8.68 19.15
CA TYR A 80 -9.41 -7.97 17.91
C TYR A 80 -10.67 -7.87 17.02
N SER A 81 -11.48 -8.92 16.94
CA SER A 81 -12.75 -8.90 16.22
C SER A 81 -13.72 -7.87 16.82
N MET A 82 -13.83 -7.81 18.15
CA MET A 82 -14.66 -6.80 18.82
C MET A 82 -14.14 -5.38 18.57
N PHE A 83 -12.82 -5.17 18.65
CA PHE A 83 -12.21 -3.89 18.32
C PHE A 83 -12.53 -3.48 16.88
N THR A 84 -12.33 -4.38 15.91
CA THR A 84 -12.57 -4.10 14.49
C THR A 84 -14.04 -3.82 14.22
N PHE A 85 -14.95 -4.53 14.88
CA PHE A 85 -16.38 -4.28 14.78
C PHE A 85 -16.76 -2.86 15.26
N ILE A 86 -16.19 -2.41 16.39
CA ILE A 86 -16.42 -1.05 16.89
C ILE A 86 -15.87 -0.01 15.92
N VAL A 87 -14.63 -0.17 15.46
CA VAL A 87 -14.04 0.77 14.50
C VAL A 87 -14.82 0.77 13.18
N MET A 88 -15.38 -0.37 12.77
CA MET A 88 -16.27 -0.49 11.60
C MET A 88 -17.48 0.44 11.71
N ILE A 89 -18.23 0.33 12.81
CA ILE A 89 -19.40 1.17 13.05
C ILE A 89 -19.02 2.65 13.05
N LEU A 90 -17.91 3.00 13.72
CA LEU A 90 -17.45 4.38 13.80
C LEU A 90 -17.09 4.93 12.41
N TYR A 91 -16.29 4.23 11.60
CA TYR A 91 -15.88 4.75 10.30
C TYR A 91 -17.05 4.78 9.31
N MET A 92 -17.99 3.82 9.37
CA MET A 92 -19.18 3.85 8.51
C MET A 92 -20.09 5.03 8.88
N GLY A 93 -20.32 5.27 10.18
CA GLY A 93 -21.11 6.40 10.65
C GLY A 93 -20.47 7.74 10.29
N PHE A 94 -19.24 7.98 10.74
CA PHE A 94 -18.53 9.23 10.44
C PHE A 94 -18.28 9.42 8.95
N GLY A 95 -17.89 8.36 8.23
CA GLY A 95 -17.65 8.41 6.78
C GLY A 95 -18.90 8.82 6.01
N THR A 96 -20.07 8.28 6.37
CA THR A 96 -21.34 8.64 5.73
C THR A 96 -21.72 10.08 6.05
N VAL A 97 -21.61 10.51 7.31
CA VAL A 97 -21.90 11.90 7.71
C VAL A 97 -20.98 12.87 6.96
N PHE A 98 -19.68 12.62 6.94
CA PHE A 98 -18.73 13.47 6.23
C PHE A 98 -18.91 13.43 4.71
N ALA A 99 -19.38 12.33 4.13
CA ALA A 99 -19.64 12.26 2.70
C ALA A 99 -20.75 13.21 2.24
N VAL A 100 -21.71 13.53 3.10
CA VAL A 100 -22.75 14.53 2.80
C VAL A 100 -22.12 15.92 2.60
N TYR A 101 -21.06 16.25 3.34
CA TYR A 101 -20.43 17.58 3.31
C TYR A 101 -19.21 17.67 2.37
N TYR A 102 -18.42 16.60 2.27
CA TYR A 102 -17.13 16.57 1.59
C TYR A 102 -17.08 15.61 0.40
N GLY A 103 -18.22 14.98 0.06
CA GLY A 103 -18.35 14.04 -1.03
C GLY A 103 -17.79 12.64 -0.74
N PRO A 104 -17.86 11.71 -1.72
CA PRO A 104 -17.54 10.29 -1.51
C PRO A 104 -16.08 10.02 -1.09
N ALA A 105 -15.16 10.94 -1.36
CA ALA A 105 -13.77 10.83 -0.93
C ALA A 105 -13.62 10.78 0.61
N ALA A 106 -14.57 11.35 1.36
CA ALA A 106 -14.59 11.25 2.82
C ALA A 106 -14.73 9.81 3.32
N ILE A 107 -15.47 8.96 2.61
CA ILE A 107 -15.62 7.53 2.95
C ILE A 107 -14.29 6.80 2.77
N ILE A 108 -13.57 7.09 1.68
CA ILE A 108 -12.25 6.51 1.41
C ILE A 108 -11.28 6.90 2.53
N LEU A 109 -11.27 8.17 2.94
CA LEU A 109 -10.40 8.66 4.00
C LEU A 109 -10.78 8.09 5.38
N ALA A 110 -12.07 7.99 5.69
CA ALA A 110 -12.53 7.35 6.92
C ALA A 110 -12.09 5.88 6.99
N ASN A 111 -12.18 5.16 5.86
CA ASN A 111 -11.71 3.79 5.78
C ASN A 111 -10.17 3.69 5.87
N ALA A 112 -9.42 4.65 5.33
CA ALA A 112 -7.98 4.72 5.51
C ALA A 112 -7.59 4.80 7.00
N LEU A 113 -8.27 5.69 7.76
CA LEU A 113 -8.06 5.82 9.21
C LEU A 113 -8.41 4.53 9.96
N ASN A 114 -9.50 3.85 9.59
CA ASN A 114 -9.85 2.53 10.12
C ASN A 114 -8.70 1.51 9.91
N MET A 115 -8.14 1.45 8.70
CA MET A 115 -7.02 0.56 8.39
C MET A 115 -5.76 0.88 9.20
N ILE A 116 -5.48 2.17 9.46
CA ILE A 116 -4.38 2.58 10.34
C ILE A 116 -4.59 2.05 11.76
N PHE A 117 -5.78 2.23 12.34
CA PHE A 117 -6.07 1.75 13.70
C PHE A 117 -5.91 0.24 13.82
N ARG A 118 -6.41 -0.51 12.82
CA ARG A 118 -6.26 -1.97 12.74
C ARG A 118 -4.79 -2.39 12.60
N ALA A 119 -4.04 -1.77 11.70
CA ALA A 119 -2.61 -2.05 11.51
C ALA A 119 -1.81 -1.78 12.79
N VAL A 120 -2.07 -0.67 13.47
CA VAL A 120 -1.41 -0.31 14.73
C VAL A 120 -1.79 -1.28 15.86
N TYR A 121 -3.05 -1.73 15.95
CA TYR A 121 -3.45 -2.75 16.92
C TYR A 121 -2.64 -4.04 16.74
N CYS A 122 -2.60 -4.56 15.51
CA CYS A 122 -1.87 -5.77 15.17
C CYS A 122 -0.36 -5.61 15.42
N ALA A 123 0.24 -4.50 14.98
CA ALA A 123 1.65 -4.20 15.23
C ALA A 123 1.97 -4.08 16.73
N ARG A 124 1.07 -3.52 17.55
CA ARG A 124 1.22 -3.48 19.01
C ARG A 124 1.20 -4.86 19.64
N PHE A 125 0.32 -5.74 19.17
CA PHE A 125 0.29 -7.13 19.63
C PHE A 125 1.60 -7.86 19.27
N ILE A 126 2.06 -7.73 18.02
CA ILE A 126 3.29 -8.35 17.53
C ILE A 126 4.50 -7.86 18.33
N ALA A 127 4.62 -6.55 18.54
CA ALA A 127 5.70 -5.95 19.32
C ALA A 127 5.74 -6.48 20.77
N ARG A 128 4.57 -6.57 21.43
CA ARG A 128 4.46 -7.13 22.79
C ARG A 128 4.81 -8.61 22.83
N LEU A 129 4.37 -9.39 21.84
CA LEU A 129 4.68 -10.81 21.74
C LEU A 129 6.19 -11.03 21.62
N ASN A 130 6.87 -10.24 20.78
CA ASN A 130 8.32 -10.36 20.59
C ASN A 130 9.10 -9.86 21.81
N SER A 131 8.64 -8.80 22.47
CA SER A 131 9.25 -8.30 23.71
C SER A 131 9.24 -9.37 24.80
N LYS A 132 8.13 -10.11 24.94
CA LYS A 132 8.04 -11.25 25.87
C LYS A 132 8.98 -12.41 25.52
N LYS A 133 9.28 -12.63 24.24
CA LYS A 133 10.16 -13.72 23.79
C LYS A 133 11.65 -13.39 23.89
N THR A 134 12.02 -12.12 23.67
CA THR A 134 13.42 -11.69 23.52
C THR A 134 13.94 -10.87 24.68
N GLY A 135 13.06 -10.40 25.58
CA GLY A 135 13.41 -9.47 26.66
C GLY A 135 13.69 -8.04 26.19
N GLN A 136 13.67 -7.78 24.88
CA GLN A 136 13.89 -6.45 24.31
C GLN A 136 12.56 -5.75 24.02
N THR A 137 12.32 -4.61 24.66
CA THR A 137 11.09 -3.84 24.46
C THR A 137 11.12 -3.11 23.12
N ARG A 138 10.35 -3.59 22.15
CA ARG A 138 10.09 -2.88 20.89
C ARG A 138 8.68 -2.31 20.87
N THR A 139 8.50 -1.19 20.17
CA THR A 139 7.17 -0.56 19.99
C THR A 139 6.64 -0.84 18.58
N ALA A 140 5.31 -0.78 18.43
CA ALA A 140 4.66 -0.90 17.13
C ALA A 140 5.18 0.13 16.11
N PHE A 141 5.50 1.34 16.59
CA PHE A 141 6.04 2.40 15.75
C PHE A 141 7.40 2.02 15.16
N VAL A 142 8.29 1.41 15.95
CA VAL A 142 9.60 0.95 15.46
C VAL A 142 9.41 -0.12 14.38
N LEU A 143 8.52 -1.10 14.58
CA LEU A 143 8.24 -2.13 13.57
C LEU A 143 7.72 -1.54 12.25
N LEU A 144 6.74 -0.64 12.34
CA LEU A 144 6.15 -0.02 11.17
C LEU A 144 7.14 0.91 10.47
N LYS A 145 7.97 1.64 11.21
CA LYS A 145 9.03 2.49 10.66
C LYS A 145 10.10 1.65 9.95
N GLU A 146 10.52 0.52 10.50
CA GLU A 146 11.46 -0.39 9.83
C GLU A 146 10.88 -0.99 8.55
N ALA A 147 9.56 -1.18 8.51
CA ALA A 147 8.85 -1.63 7.31
C ALA A 147 8.67 -0.52 6.25
N THR A 148 8.87 0.76 6.59
CA THR A 148 8.80 1.83 5.59
C THR A 148 9.98 1.74 4.60
N PRO A 149 9.72 1.95 3.30
CA PRO A 149 10.78 2.11 2.32
C PRO A 149 11.68 3.30 2.64
N THR A 150 12.92 3.23 2.19
CA THR A 150 13.94 4.27 2.30
C THR A 150 13.53 5.54 1.57
N LEU A 151 14.03 6.68 2.04
CA LEU A 151 13.79 7.98 1.40
C LEU A 151 14.25 8.00 -0.06
N GLY A 152 15.33 7.27 -0.42
CA GLY A 152 15.76 7.16 -1.82
C GLY A 152 14.72 6.52 -2.73
N PHE A 153 14.06 5.45 -2.26
CA PHE A 153 12.95 4.84 -3.00
C PHE A 153 11.75 5.79 -3.09
N PHE A 154 11.45 6.52 -2.00
CA PHE A 154 10.40 7.55 -1.98
C PHE A 154 10.61 8.65 -3.01
N PHE A 155 11.80 9.26 -3.03
CA PHE A 155 12.12 10.31 -4.00
C PHE A 155 12.10 9.78 -5.44
N THR A 156 12.46 8.51 -5.65
CA THR A 156 12.35 7.88 -6.97
C THR A 156 10.89 7.77 -7.40
N MET A 157 9.97 7.30 -6.54
CA MET A 157 8.54 7.26 -6.87
C MET A 157 7.96 8.66 -7.09
N ALA A 158 8.38 9.66 -6.31
CA ALA A 158 7.96 11.05 -6.50
C ALA A 158 8.39 11.62 -7.87
N ALA A 159 9.63 11.30 -8.30
CA ALA A 159 10.11 11.68 -9.62
C ALA A 159 9.32 10.98 -10.74
N LEU A 160 9.06 9.67 -10.60
CA LEU A 160 8.24 8.92 -11.55
C LEU A 160 6.81 9.46 -11.63
N SER A 161 6.20 9.80 -10.51
CA SER A 161 4.86 10.43 -10.46
C SER A 161 4.83 11.73 -11.26
N SER A 162 5.85 12.58 -11.08
CA SER A 162 5.97 13.85 -11.81
C SER A 162 6.09 13.61 -13.33
N LEU A 163 6.85 12.59 -13.74
CA LEU A 163 7.00 12.19 -15.14
C LEU A 163 5.67 11.67 -15.73
N THR A 164 4.97 10.79 -15.01
CA THR A 164 3.73 10.18 -15.50
C THR A 164 2.57 11.16 -15.52
N LEU A 165 2.48 12.06 -14.54
CA LEU A 165 1.52 13.18 -14.55
C LEU A 165 1.84 14.17 -15.68
N GLY A 166 3.13 14.41 -15.96
CA GLY A 166 3.55 15.19 -17.12
C GLY A 166 3.11 14.54 -18.44
N SER A 167 3.27 13.23 -18.55
CA SER A 167 2.82 12.46 -19.72
C SER A 167 1.30 12.43 -19.86
N GLU A 168 0.53 12.34 -18.77
CA GLU A 168 -0.93 12.41 -18.78
C GLU A 168 -1.40 13.78 -19.33
N ARG A 169 -0.77 14.87 -18.88
CA ARG A 169 -1.11 16.23 -19.33
C ARG A 169 -0.91 16.43 -20.84
N LEU A 170 0.00 15.67 -21.46
CA LEU A 170 0.21 15.71 -22.91
C LEU A 170 -0.92 15.05 -23.71
N MET A 171 -1.66 14.11 -23.12
CA MET A 171 -2.74 13.42 -23.83
C MET A 171 -3.92 14.33 -24.20
N LYS A 172 -4.12 15.47 -23.51
CA LYS A 172 -5.33 16.32 -23.67
C LYS A 172 -6.63 15.50 -23.58
N ASP A 173 -7.79 16.10 -23.86
CA ASP A 173 -9.09 15.40 -23.79
C ASP A 173 -9.31 14.39 -24.93
N GLU A 174 -8.41 14.32 -25.92
CA GLU A 174 -8.54 13.40 -27.06
C GLU A 174 -7.64 12.16 -26.92
N LEU A 175 -8.24 10.97 -27.07
CA LEU A 175 -7.53 9.68 -27.02
C LEU A 175 -6.76 9.41 -28.33
N HIS A 176 -5.78 10.26 -28.66
CA HIS A 176 -4.94 10.01 -29.82
C HIS A 176 -4.02 8.79 -29.54
N PRO A 177 -4.02 7.74 -30.38
CA PRO A 177 -3.32 6.48 -30.09
C PRO A 177 -1.83 6.63 -29.78
N MET A 178 -1.16 7.60 -30.41
CA MET A 178 0.26 7.89 -30.14
C MET A 178 0.50 8.38 -28.70
N HIS A 179 -0.33 9.28 -28.19
CA HIS A 179 -0.18 9.80 -26.82
C HIS A 179 -0.54 8.74 -25.78
N VAL A 180 -1.56 7.92 -26.06
CA VAL A 180 -1.90 6.75 -25.24
C VAL A 180 -0.71 5.79 -25.18
N GLY A 181 -0.11 5.46 -26.34
CA GLY A 181 1.06 4.57 -26.41
C GLY A 181 2.26 5.11 -25.63
N LEU A 182 2.55 6.41 -25.75
CA LEU A 182 3.62 7.07 -24.98
C LEU A 182 3.35 7.02 -23.47
N HIS A 183 2.11 7.24 -23.05
CA HIS A 183 1.72 7.18 -21.64
C HIS A 183 1.85 5.77 -21.07
N LEU A 184 1.40 4.75 -21.79
CA LEU A 184 1.57 3.35 -21.40
C LEU A 184 3.06 2.96 -21.32
N LEU A 185 3.88 3.44 -22.26
CA LEU A 185 5.32 3.22 -22.23
C LEU A 185 5.96 3.88 -21.00
N ALA A 186 5.57 5.12 -20.66
CA ALA A 186 6.02 5.80 -19.45
C ALA A 186 5.70 4.98 -18.19
N GLY A 187 4.54 4.33 -18.14
CA GLY A 187 4.14 3.44 -17.04
C GLY A 187 4.99 2.19 -16.96
N PHE A 188 5.22 1.53 -18.09
CA PHE A 188 6.08 0.36 -18.16
C PHE A 188 7.52 0.69 -17.73
N CYS A 189 8.09 1.79 -18.24
CA CYS A 189 9.39 2.29 -17.82
C CYS A 189 9.43 2.60 -16.31
N SER A 190 8.35 3.19 -15.77
CA SER A 190 8.24 3.47 -14.34
C SER A 190 8.29 2.20 -13.48
N CYS A 191 7.66 1.11 -13.92
CA CYS A 191 7.76 -0.19 -13.25
C CYS A 191 9.20 -0.73 -13.26
N ILE A 192 9.92 -0.63 -14.38
CA ILE A 192 11.32 -1.06 -14.48
C ILE A 192 12.22 -0.23 -13.56
N VAL A 193 12.06 1.10 -13.57
CA VAL A 193 12.83 2.00 -12.70
C VAL A 193 12.52 1.73 -11.23
N ALA A 194 11.25 1.48 -10.88
CA ALA A 194 10.87 1.11 -9.52
C ALA A 194 11.56 -0.19 -9.06
N LEU A 195 11.57 -1.22 -9.90
CA LEU A 195 12.28 -2.46 -9.61
C LEU A 195 13.79 -2.21 -9.42
N ALA A 196 14.42 -1.44 -10.31
CA ALA A 196 15.83 -1.08 -10.19
C ALA A 196 16.11 -0.28 -8.90
N ALA A 197 15.21 0.61 -8.51
CA ALA A 197 15.31 1.40 -7.29
C ALA A 197 15.27 0.54 -6.02
N ILE A 198 14.48 -0.54 -6.01
CA ILE A 198 14.50 -1.55 -4.93
C ILE A 198 15.91 -2.15 -4.83
N PHE A 199 16.51 -2.60 -5.92
CA PHE A 199 17.87 -3.15 -5.88
C PHE A 199 18.94 -2.12 -5.47
N ARG A 200 18.72 -0.84 -5.79
CA ARG A 200 19.69 0.23 -5.53
C ARG A 200 19.64 0.77 -4.10
N PHE A 201 18.45 1.02 -3.57
CA PHE A 201 18.23 1.69 -2.29
C PHE A 201 17.87 0.71 -1.16
N GLU A 202 17.30 -0.45 -1.50
CA GLU A 202 16.81 -1.44 -0.53
C GLU A 202 17.71 -2.67 -0.43
N ARG A 203 19.04 -2.47 -0.48
CA ARG A 203 20.03 -3.56 -0.47
C ARG A 203 19.84 -4.54 0.70
N ASN A 204 19.66 -4.02 1.92
CA ASN A 204 19.43 -4.82 3.12
C ASN A 204 18.17 -5.68 3.02
N TYR A 205 17.10 -5.14 2.43
CA TYR A 205 15.87 -5.87 2.18
C TYR A 205 16.10 -6.98 1.14
N VAL A 206 16.79 -6.69 0.03
CA VAL A 206 17.09 -7.67 -1.03
C VAL A 206 17.90 -8.86 -0.48
N GLU A 207 18.90 -8.59 0.35
CA GLU A 207 19.69 -9.64 1.00
C GLU A 207 18.85 -10.52 1.93
N GLN A 208 17.97 -9.92 2.72
CA GLN A 208 17.07 -10.66 3.60
C GLN A 208 16.06 -11.49 2.82
N ALA A 209 15.44 -10.91 1.77
CA ALA A 209 14.53 -11.62 0.88
C ALA A 209 15.23 -12.82 0.23
N ARG A 210 16.46 -12.64 -0.28
CA ARG A 210 17.24 -13.72 -0.87
C ARG A 210 17.54 -14.85 0.12
N LYS A 211 17.82 -14.54 1.39
CA LYS A 211 18.04 -15.54 2.45
C LYS A 211 16.79 -16.36 2.73
N VAL A 212 15.61 -15.73 2.75
CA VAL A 212 14.32 -16.42 2.94
C VAL A 212 14.05 -17.37 1.77
N PHE A 213 14.13 -16.88 0.53
CA PHE A 213 13.92 -17.72 -0.67
C PHE A 213 14.95 -18.84 -0.81
N ARG A 214 16.20 -18.65 -0.37
CA ARG A 214 17.22 -19.71 -0.38
C ARG A 214 16.98 -20.79 0.67
N ARG A 215 16.42 -20.45 1.84
CA ARG A 215 16.08 -21.43 2.89
C ARG A 215 14.93 -22.35 2.50
N GLU A 216 14.05 -21.91 1.60
CA GLU A 216 12.92 -22.71 1.12
C GLU A 216 13.27 -23.64 -0.05
N LYS A 217 14.42 -23.45 -0.72
CA LYS A 217 14.91 -24.46 -1.66
C LYS A 217 15.49 -25.62 -0.86
N PRO A 218 14.91 -26.84 -0.93
CA PRO A 218 15.54 -28.00 -0.31
C PRO A 218 16.96 -28.13 -0.87
N ALA A 219 17.92 -28.42 0.02
CA ALA A 219 19.22 -28.87 -0.43
C ALA A 219 18.97 -30.01 -1.41
N LYS A 220 19.53 -29.91 -2.62
CA LYS A 220 19.53 -31.05 -3.53
C LYS A 220 20.16 -32.21 -2.76
N GLU A 221 19.40 -33.27 -2.51
CA GLU A 221 19.95 -34.54 -2.10
C GLU A 221 20.86 -34.99 -3.24
N ASP A 222 22.17 -35.04 -2.94
CA ASP A 222 23.21 -35.58 -3.83
C ASP A 222 23.10 -37.10 -3.94
#